data_AF-A0A258BQ85-F1
#
_entry.id   AF-A0A258BQ85-F1
#
_cell.length_a   1.000
_cell.length_b   1.000
_cell.length_c   1.000
_cell.angle_alpha   90.00
_cell.angle_beta   90.00
_cell.angle_gamma   90.00
#
_symmetry.space_group_name_H-M   'P 1'
#
loop_
_entity.id
_entity.type
_entity.pdbx_description
1 polymer ?
#
loop_
_entity_poly.entity_id
_entity_poly.type
_entity_poly.pdbx_seq_one_letter_code
_entity_poly.pdbx_strand_id
1 'polypeptide(L)' 'MVLTADTTVNARRRALALGARDFVGKPFDIVEIALRIANLLEMQILYERLSSVRT' A
#
# COMPACT_ATOMS: atom_id res chain seq x y z
N MET A 1 2.00 2.15 2.37
CA MET A 1 0.53 2.24 2.46
C MET A 1 0.17 3.39 3.38
N VAL A 2 -0.90 4.13 3.11
CA VAL A 2 -1.41 5.23 3.94
C VAL A 2 -2.83 4.90 4.40
N LEU A 3 -3.07 5.00 5.71
CA LEU A 3 -4.37 4.86 6.35
C LEU A 3 -4.76 6.22 6.95
N THR A 4 -5.95 6.72 6.64
CA THR A 4 -6.36 8.06 7.09
C THR A 4 -7.87 8.21 7.31
N ALA A 5 -8.23 9.17 8.17
CA ALA A 5 -9.61 9.63 8.32
C ALA A 5 -9.99 10.70 7.27
N ASP A 6 -9.02 11.33 6.60
CA ASP A 6 -9.26 12.27 5.50
C ASP A 6 -9.48 11.51 4.20
N THR A 7 -10.74 11.37 3.79
CA THR A 7 -11.15 10.61 2.59
C THR A 7 -11.19 11.47 1.33
N THR A 8 -10.72 12.72 1.38
CA THR A 8 -10.78 13.62 0.23
C THR A 8 -9.90 13.13 -0.91
N VAL A 9 -10.34 13.41 -2.15
CA VAL A 9 -9.55 13.12 -3.36
C VAL A 9 -8.18 13.79 -3.33
N ASN A 10 -8.11 15.00 -2.75
CA ASN A 10 -6.85 15.73 -2.61
C ASN A 10 -5.87 15.03 -1.66
N ALA A 11 -6.34 14.50 -0.53
CA ALA A 11 -5.51 13.70 0.37
C ALA A 11 -4.99 12.43 -0.30
N ARG A 12 -5.86 11.72 -1.03
CA ARG A 12 -5.47 10.55 -1.84
C ARG A 12 -4.41 10.90 -2.87
N ARG A 13 -4.63 11.95 -3.66
CA ARG A 13 -3.68 12.40 -4.70
C ARG A 13 -2.34 12.78 -4.11
N ARG A 14 -2.32 13.54 -3.01
CA ARG A 14 -1.07 13.90 -2.32
C ARG A 14 -0.35 12.66 -1.80
N ALA A 15 -1.05 11.73 -1.15
CA ALA A 15 -0.44 10.52 -0.63
C ALA A 15 0.22 9.70 -1.75
N LEU A 16 -0.49 9.47 -2.86
CA LEU A 16 0.04 8.73 -4.00
C LEU A 16 1.22 9.48 -4.66
N ALA A 17 1.12 10.80 -4.83
CA ALA A 17 2.20 11.62 -5.39
C ALA A 17 3.47 11.62 -4.53
N LEU A 18 3.33 11.49 -3.21
CA LEU A 18 4.44 11.37 -2.26
C LEU A 18 5.00 9.94 -2.15
N GLY A 19 4.57 9.02 -3.03
CA GLY A 19 5.12 7.66 -3.10
C GLY A 19 4.34 6.62 -2.30
N ALA A 20 3.15 6.94 -1.78
CA ALA A 20 2.30 5.92 -1.20
C ALA A 20 1.90 4.91 -2.30
N ARG A 21 2.19 3.63 -2.05
CA ARG A 21 1.75 2.53 -2.92
C ARG A 21 0.27 2.19 -2.78
N ASP A 22 -0.34 2.60 -1.66
CA ASP A 22 -1.75 2.35 -1.37
C ASP A 22 -2.32 3.42 -0.44
N PHE A 23 -3.63 3.67 -0.53
CA PHE A 23 -4.38 4.67 0.25
C PHE A 23 -5.75 4.13 0.66
N VAL A 24 -5.99 4.05 1.97
CA VAL A 24 -7.23 3.58 2.57
C VAL A 24 -7.81 4.65 3.49
N GLY A 25 -9.03 5.06 3.16
CA GLY A 25 -9.83 5.98 3.97
C GLY A 25 -10.73 5.23 4.94
N LYS A 26 -11.26 5.92 5.95
CA LYS A 26 -12.32 5.37 6.81
C LYS A 26 -13.66 5.27 6.06
N PRO A 27 -14.57 4.38 6.50
CA PRO A 27 -14.40 3.39 7.56
C PRO A 27 -13.45 2.25 7.14
N PHE A 28 -12.71 1.71 8.10
CA PHE A 28 -11.75 0.64 7.84
C PHE A 28 -12.45 -0.72 7.86
N ASP A 29 -12.26 -1.49 6.80
CA ASP A 29 -12.55 -2.93 6.78
C ASP A 29 -11.26 -3.70 7.08
N ILE A 30 -11.26 -4.46 8.18
CA ILE A 30 -10.10 -5.22 8.65
C ILE A 30 -9.69 -6.29 7.63
N VAL A 31 -10.66 -6.93 6.96
CA VAL A 31 -10.39 -7.97 5.96
C VAL A 31 -9.71 -7.34 4.74
N GLU A 32 -10.22 -6.20 4.28
CA GLU A 32 -9.62 -5.47 3.16
C GLU A 32 -8.18 -5.03 3.48
N ILE A 33 -7.95 -4.50 4.69
CA ILE A 33 -6.63 -4.06 5.13
C ILE A 33 -5.65 -5.23 5.21
N ALA A 34 -6.07 -6.37 5.76
CA ALA A 34 -5.24 -7.56 5.85
C ALA A 34 -4.80 -8.05 4.46
N LEU A 35 -5.73 -8.10 3.50
CA LEU A 35 -5.43 -8.47 2.12
C LEU A 35 -4.45 -7.48 1.45
N ARG A 36 -4.64 -6.16 1.65
CA ARG A 36 -3.73 -5.14 1.12
C ARG A 36 -2.31 -5.27 1.69
N ILE A 37 -2.19 -5.53 2.99
CA ILE A 37 -0.89 -5.77 3.63
C ILE A 37 -0.23 -7.03 3.05
N ALA A 38 -0.98 -8.13 2.94
CA ALA A 38 -0.47 -9.37 2.35
C ALA A 38 0.05 -9.16 0.93
N ASN A 39 -0.71 -8.46 0.07
CA ASN A 39 -0.30 -8.15 -1.30
C ASN A 39 0.99 -7.29 -1.36
N LEU A 40 1.14 -6.32 -0.46
CA LEU A 40 2.33 -5.47 -0.40
C LEU A 40 3.57 -6.26 0.05
N LEU A 41 3.43 -7.15 1.03
CA LEU A 41 4.50 -8.01 1.50
C LEU A 41 4.89 -9.04 0.44
N GLU A 42 3.92 -9.67 -0.22
CA GLU A 42 4.17 -10.60 -1.32
C GLU A 42 4.95 -9.91 -2.44
N MET A 43 4.53 -8.71 -2.86
CA MET A 43 5.26 -7.91 -3.84
C MET A 43 6.71 -7.66 -3.39
N GLN A 44 6.94 -7.26 -2.13
CA GLN A 44 8.28 -7.01 -1.62
C GLN A 44 9.16 -8.27 -1.67
N ILE A 45 8.65 -9.40 -1.20
CA ILE A 45 9.37 -10.69 -1.19
C ILE A 45 9.73 -11.11 -2.62
N LEU A 46 8.80 -10.97 -3.57
CA LEU A 46 9.05 -11.30 -4.97
C LEU A 46 10.14 -10.42 -5.59
N TYR A 47 10.12 -9.10 -5.31
CA TYR A 47 11.18 -8.21 -5.78
C TYR A 47 12.55 -8.55 -5.18
N GLU A 48 12.61 -8.85 -3.88
CA GLU A 48 13.85 -9.27 -3.20
C GLU A 48 14.42 -10.54 -3.86
N ARG A 49 13.58 -11.56 -4.11
CA ARG A 49 14.00 -12.79 -4.79
C ARG A 49 14.51 -12.55 -6.20
N LEU A 50 13.84 -11.69 -6.98
CA LEU A 50 14.31 -11.34 -8.32
C LEU A 50 15.66 -10.60 -8.28
N SER A 51 15.89 -9.77 -7.25
CA SER A 51 17.15 -9.06 -7.08
C SER A 51 18.30 -9.98 -6.64
N SER A 52 18.03 -10.99 -5.82
CA SER A 52 19.04 -11.96 -5.37
C SER A 52 19.48 -12.92 -6.48
N VAL A 53 18.60 -13.21 -7.45
CA VAL A 53 18.94 -14.08 -8.61
C VAL A 53 19.87 -13.38 -9.61
N ARG A 54 20.00 -12.05 -9.54
CA ARG A 54 20.82 -11.25 -10.48
C ARG A 54 22.21 -10.88 -9.92
N THR A 55 22.57 -11.37 -8.73
CA THR A 55 23.89 -11.21 -8.11
C THR A 55 24.60 -12.56 -8.10
#